data_AF-A0A7Y6UDT8-F1
#
_entry.id   AF-A0A7Y6UDT8-F1
#
_cell.length_a   1.000
_cell.length_b   1.000
_cell.length_c   1.000
_cell.angle_alpha   90.00
_cell.angle_beta   90.00
_cell.angle_gamma   90.00
#
_symmetry.space_group_name_H-M   'P 1'
#
loop_
_entity.id
_entity.type
_entity.pdbx_description
1 polymer ?
#
loop_
_entity_poly.entity_id
_entity_poly.type
_entity_poly.pdbx_seq_one_letter_code
_entity_poly.pdbx_strand_id
1 'polypeptide(L)'
;DGSTNNTLRNNILLDPAPNKGAIDICGACKAGMVSENNAVVGKFVIDGNMIDLATWRSRTGLDMTSFVATDADLFTSATDLTLKATSMAIDRGVATDAPETDLMGTTRPQGAAVDIGAYERCTGTCTGGGDGNGGGDGTGGGTGSGDGSDTGSDSGSGSDSGDGGPDYSGPEVDDAAAGCNAGGAGSGLILALGVFGAGAAMGRRKSRR
;
A
#
# COMPACT_ATOMS: atom_id res chain seq x y z
N ASP A 1 8.13 -8.66 13.78
CA ASP A 1 6.67 -8.68 13.53
C ASP A 1 5.97 -8.03 14.73
N GLY A 2 4.82 -7.39 14.56
CA GLY A 2 4.12 -6.78 15.71
C GLY A 2 3.32 -5.50 15.44
N SER A 3 3.39 -4.90 14.24
CA SER A 3 2.57 -3.73 13.93
C SER A 3 1.09 -4.10 13.90
N THR A 4 0.25 -3.23 14.46
CA THR A 4 -1.22 -3.34 14.48
C THR A 4 -1.82 -2.06 13.91
N ASN A 5 -3.11 -2.06 13.59
CA ASN A 5 -3.83 -0.91 13.01
C ASN A 5 -3.25 -0.45 11.65
N ASN A 6 -2.68 -1.37 10.87
CA ASN A 6 -2.20 -1.07 9.53
C ASN A 6 -3.37 -0.98 8.55
N THR A 7 -3.32 0.00 7.63
CA THR A 7 -4.27 0.14 6.53
C THR A 7 -3.57 -0.14 5.20
N LEU A 8 -4.06 -1.14 4.48
CA LEU A 8 -3.61 -1.51 3.15
C LEU A 8 -4.80 -1.40 2.19
N ARG A 9 -4.89 -0.29 1.45
CA ARG A 9 -5.98 -0.07 0.50
C ARG A 9 -5.46 0.48 -0.81
N ASN A 10 -6.05 0.03 -1.92
CA ASN A 10 -5.69 0.45 -3.28
C ASN A 10 -4.22 0.15 -3.65
N ASN A 11 -3.60 -0.88 -3.04
CA ASN A 11 -2.20 -1.20 -3.29
C ASN A 11 -2.04 -2.36 -4.28
N ILE A 12 -0.97 -2.29 -5.07
CA ILE A 12 -0.37 -3.49 -5.64
C ILE A 12 0.69 -3.98 -4.65
N LEU A 13 0.45 -5.13 -4.03
CA LEU A 13 1.33 -5.75 -3.05
C LEU A 13 2.17 -6.81 -3.75
N LEU A 14 3.44 -6.51 -3.98
CA LEU A 14 4.32 -7.24 -4.89
C LEU A 14 5.41 -8.01 -4.14
N ASP A 15 5.22 -9.32 -4.00
CA ASP A 15 6.29 -10.26 -3.68
C ASP A 15 6.02 -11.61 -4.38
N PRO A 16 6.55 -11.81 -5.60
CA PRO A 16 6.30 -13.03 -6.36
C PRO A 16 7.09 -14.24 -5.86
N ALA A 17 7.96 -14.08 -4.84
CA ALA A 17 8.80 -15.18 -4.39
C ALA A 17 7.95 -16.30 -3.76
N PRO A 18 8.19 -17.57 -4.14
CA PRO A 18 7.33 -18.69 -3.72
C PRO A 18 7.43 -19.00 -2.22
N ASN A 19 8.40 -18.43 -1.51
CA ASN A 19 8.67 -18.61 -0.09
C ASN A 19 8.45 -17.34 0.75
N LYS A 20 7.82 -16.31 0.18
CA LYS A 20 7.49 -15.06 0.87
C LYS A 20 6.02 -14.70 0.68
N GLY A 21 5.53 -13.87 1.59
CA GLY A 21 4.20 -13.28 1.49
C GLY A 21 4.29 -11.82 1.06
N ALA A 22 3.47 -11.43 0.09
CA ALA A 22 3.22 -10.02 -0.21
C ALA A 22 2.50 -9.32 0.97
N ILE A 23 1.80 -10.11 1.80
CA ILE A 23 1.36 -9.71 3.15
C ILE A 23 1.88 -10.75 4.13
N ASP A 24 2.62 -10.32 5.15
CA ASP A 24 3.12 -11.17 6.23
C ASP A 24 2.80 -10.54 7.60
N ILE A 25 1.97 -11.22 8.39
CA ILE A 25 1.52 -10.76 9.69
C ILE A 25 1.59 -11.86 10.75
N CYS A 26 1.79 -11.46 12.00
CA CYS A 26 1.52 -12.32 13.14
C CYS A 26 0.00 -12.42 13.40
N GLY A 27 -0.46 -13.48 14.05
CA GLY A 27 -1.88 -13.76 14.29
C GLY A 27 -2.56 -12.73 15.18
N ALA A 28 -1.80 -12.07 16.08
CA ALA A 28 -2.27 -10.94 16.89
C ALA A 28 -2.19 -9.60 16.16
N CYS A 29 -1.35 -9.49 15.12
CA CYS A 29 -1.08 -8.26 14.38
C CYS A 29 -2.27 -7.79 13.52
N LYS A 30 -3.27 -8.66 13.28
CA LYS A 30 -4.49 -8.31 12.54
C LYS A 30 -5.42 -7.34 13.30
N ALA A 31 -5.19 -7.12 14.59
CA ALA A 31 -6.02 -6.21 15.38
C ALA A 31 -6.05 -4.81 14.76
N GLY A 32 -7.25 -4.32 14.44
CA GLY A 32 -7.47 -3.02 13.81
C GLY A 32 -6.97 -2.89 12.37
N MET A 33 -6.48 -3.97 11.75
CA MET A 33 -6.02 -3.94 10.36
C MET A 33 -7.21 -3.70 9.41
N VAL A 34 -7.00 -2.84 8.43
CA VAL A 34 -7.91 -2.62 7.31
C VAL A 34 -7.18 -3.03 6.04
N SER A 35 -7.72 -3.99 5.29
CA SER A 35 -7.12 -4.44 4.04
C SER A 35 -8.22 -4.69 3.01
N GLU A 36 -8.25 -3.91 1.93
CA GLU A 36 -9.30 -4.01 0.91
C GLU A 36 -8.89 -3.37 -0.42
N ASN A 37 -9.48 -3.79 -1.54
CA ASN A 37 -9.18 -3.27 -2.88
C ASN A 37 -7.68 -3.32 -3.23
N ASN A 38 -7.01 -4.42 -2.89
CA ASN A 38 -5.61 -4.65 -3.23
C ASN A 38 -5.47 -5.67 -4.37
N ALA A 39 -4.44 -5.49 -5.19
CA ALA A 39 -3.97 -6.51 -6.13
C ALA A 39 -2.72 -7.16 -5.52
N VAL A 40 -2.79 -8.45 -5.25
CA VAL A 40 -1.71 -9.17 -4.56
C VAL A 40 -0.99 -10.05 -5.55
N VAL A 41 0.27 -9.74 -5.81
CA VAL A 41 1.19 -10.60 -6.56
C VAL A 41 2.02 -11.36 -5.55
N GLY A 42 1.64 -12.62 -5.29
CA GLY A 42 2.29 -13.46 -4.30
C GLY A 42 1.31 -14.20 -3.40
N LYS A 43 1.75 -14.47 -2.17
CA LYS A 43 0.98 -15.19 -1.14
C LYS A 43 0.70 -14.30 0.07
N PHE A 44 -0.15 -14.80 0.95
CA PHE A 44 -0.40 -14.24 2.27
C PHE A 44 0.27 -15.12 3.31
N VAL A 45 0.74 -14.55 4.41
CA VAL A 45 1.37 -15.27 5.51
C VAL A 45 0.74 -14.84 6.83
N ILE A 46 0.36 -15.83 7.64
CA ILE A 46 -0.09 -15.63 9.02
C ILE A 46 0.67 -16.59 9.94
N ASP A 47 1.38 -16.05 10.93
CA ASP A 47 2.20 -16.82 11.88
C ASP A 47 3.21 -17.73 11.14
N GLY A 48 3.83 -17.21 10.08
CA GLY A 48 4.78 -17.95 9.24
C GLY A 48 4.16 -19.00 8.31
N ASN A 49 2.83 -19.15 8.29
CA ASN A 49 2.14 -20.09 7.40
C ASN A 49 1.69 -19.39 6.12
N MET A 50 2.22 -19.82 4.97
CA MET A 50 1.73 -19.38 3.66
C MET A 50 0.33 -19.91 3.37
N ILE A 51 -0.56 -19.01 2.96
CA ILE A 51 -1.96 -19.29 2.65
C ILE A 51 -2.39 -18.55 1.37
N ASP A 52 -3.47 -19.04 0.75
CA ASP A 52 -4.10 -18.37 -0.38
C ASP A 52 -5.11 -17.30 0.06
N LEU A 53 -5.63 -16.54 -0.89
CA LEU A 53 -6.60 -15.47 -0.62
C LEU A 53 -7.90 -16.00 0.00
N ALA A 54 -8.35 -17.20 -0.38
CA ALA A 54 -9.57 -17.80 0.19
C ALA A 54 -9.39 -18.11 1.68
N THR A 55 -8.26 -18.71 2.04
CA THR A 55 -7.89 -19.00 3.42
C THR A 55 -7.62 -17.72 4.21
N TRP A 56 -6.96 -16.73 3.61
CA TRP A 56 -6.77 -15.40 4.20
C TRP A 56 -8.12 -14.80 4.60
N ARG A 57 -9.05 -14.66 3.65
CA ARG A 57 -10.41 -14.16 3.90
C ARG A 57 -11.12 -14.92 5.01
N SER A 58 -11.04 -16.25 4.99
CA SER A 58 -11.65 -17.06 6.04
C SER A 58 -11.05 -16.82 7.43
N ARG A 59 -9.77 -16.45 7.53
CA ARG A 59 -9.07 -16.25 8.81
C ARG A 59 -9.11 -14.80 9.31
N THR A 60 -9.24 -13.82 8.41
CA THR A 60 -9.15 -12.39 8.74
C THR A 60 -10.46 -11.65 8.55
N GLY A 61 -11.32 -12.09 7.62
CA GLY A 61 -12.48 -11.33 7.17
C GLY A 61 -12.14 -10.11 6.32
N LEU A 62 -10.89 -9.96 5.88
CA LEU A 62 -10.39 -8.83 5.09
C LEU A 62 -10.25 -9.19 3.60
N ASP A 63 -9.95 -8.18 2.78
CA ASP A 63 -9.62 -8.32 1.35
C ASP A 63 -10.74 -8.97 0.53
N MET A 64 -12.00 -8.63 0.79
CA MET A 64 -13.17 -9.22 0.13
C MET A 64 -13.32 -8.81 -1.35
N THR A 65 -12.86 -7.62 -1.72
CA THR A 65 -12.82 -7.07 -3.09
C THR A 65 -11.42 -7.13 -3.71
N SER A 66 -10.38 -7.37 -2.91
CA SER A 66 -9.02 -7.63 -3.39
C SER A 66 -8.93 -8.88 -4.28
N PHE A 67 -7.84 -9.03 -5.03
CA PHE A 67 -7.61 -10.19 -5.90
C PHE A 67 -6.14 -10.55 -6.00
N VAL A 68 -5.85 -11.77 -6.45
CA VAL A 68 -4.50 -12.22 -6.78
C VAL A 68 -4.24 -12.01 -8.28
N ALA A 69 -3.05 -11.54 -8.63
CA ALA A 69 -2.61 -11.32 -10.00
C ALA A 69 -1.14 -11.73 -10.18
N THR A 70 -0.66 -11.74 -11.43
CA THR A 70 0.77 -11.83 -11.76
C THR A 70 1.27 -10.48 -12.29
N ASP A 71 2.59 -10.28 -12.35
CA ASP A 71 3.19 -9.09 -12.97
C ASP A 71 2.69 -8.88 -14.40
N ALA A 72 2.59 -9.98 -15.15
CA ALA A 72 2.10 -9.96 -16.53
C ALA A 72 0.62 -9.57 -16.63
N ASP A 73 -0.17 -9.74 -15.56
CA ASP A 73 -1.57 -9.30 -15.52
C ASP A 73 -1.72 -7.82 -15.21
N LEU A 74 -0.69 -7.17 -14.66
CA LEU A 74 -0.78 -5.80 -14.14
C LEU A 74 0.03 -4.79 -14.96
N PHE A 75 1.28 -5.13 -15.29
CA PHE A 75 2.27 -4.15 -15.71
C PHE A 75 2.56 -4.17 -17.20
N THR A 76 3.00 -3.03 -17.72
CA THR A 76 3.52 -2.91 -19.09
C THR A 76 4.74 -3.80 -19.31
N SER A 77 5.66 -3.85 -18.35
CA SER A 77 6.79 -4.79 -18.34
C SER A 77 7.39 -4.98 -16.94
N ALA A 78 8.37 -5.87 -16.79
CA ALA A 78 9.08 -6.05 -15.51
C ALA A 78 9.88 -4.82 -15.06
N THR A 79 10.23 -3.91 -15.98
CA THR A 79 10.96 -2.66 -15.68
C THR A 79 10.07 -1.42 -15.77
N ASP A 80 8.83 -1.58 -16.23
CA ASP A 80 7.84 -0.51 -16.37
C ASP A 80 6.57 -0.93 -15.63
N LEU A 81 6.48 -0.46 -14.38
CA LEU A 81 5.40 -0.78 -13.46
C LEU A 81 4.14 0.08 -13.68
N THR A 82 4.06 0.82 -14.79
CA THR A 82 2.78 1.40 -15.23
C THR A 82 1.80 0.29 -15.60
N LEU A 83 0.49 0.57 -15.48
CA LEU A 83 -0.54 -0.40 -15.77
C LEU A 83 -0.68 -0.62 -17.28
N LYS A 84 -0.58 -1.88 -17.72
CA LYS A 84 -0.87 -2.24 -19.12
C LYS A 84 -2.33 -1.97 -19.47
N ALA A 85 -2.64 -1.85 -20.76
CA ALA A 85 -4.00 -1.56 -21.24
C ALA A 85 -5.09 -2.53 -20.76
N THR A 86 -4.72 -3.77 -20.50
CA THR A 86 -5.64 -4.83 -20.05
C THR A 86 -5.42 -5.17 -18.57
N SER A 87 -4.83 -4.28 -17.80
CA SER A 87 -4.52 -4.52 -16.40
C SER A 87 -5.78 -4.76 -15.59
N MET A 88 -5.76 -5.79 -14.75
CA MET A 88 -6.86 -6.08 -13.83
C MET A 88 -7.01 -5.04 -12.71
N ALA A 89 -6.00 -4.21 -12.49
CA ALA A 89 -6.00 -3.14 -11.48
C ALA A 89 -6.77 -1.89 -11.91
N ILE A 90 -7.11 -1.76 -13.20
CA ILE A 90 -7.81 -0.60 -13.74
C ILE A 90 -9.25 -0.55 -13.19
N ASP A 91 -9.65 0.62 -12.71
CA ASP A 91 -10.98 0.91 -12.16
C ASP A 91 -11.41 -0.05 -11.03
N ARG A 92 -10.46 -0.56 -10.23
CA ARG A 92 -10.73 -1.51 -9.11
C ARG A 92 -10.49 -0.95 -7.71
N GLY A 93 -9.91 0.24 -7.61
CA GLY A 93 -9.70 0.94 -6.35
C GLY A 93 -10.93 1.72 -5.89
N VAL A 94 -10.76 2.46 -4.81
CA VAL A 94 -11.75 3.38 -4.24
C VAL A 94 -11.10 4.70 -3.87
N ALA A 95 -11.85 5.80 -3.83
CA ALA A 95 -11.32 7.11 -3.46
C ALA A 95 -10.84 7.19 -1.99
N THR A 96 -11.37 6.34 -1.11
CA THR A 96 -10.93 6.28 0.29
C THR A 96 -9.47 5.86 0.38
N ASP A 97 -8.67 6.65 1.09
CA ASP A 97 -7.22 6.48 1.28
C ASP A 97 -6.41 6.49 -0.04
N ALA A 98 -7.00 6.93 -1.15
CA ALA A 98 -6.26 7.24 -2.36
C ALA A 98 -5.73 8.68 -2.30
N PRO A 99 -4.45 8.93 -2.64
CA PRO A 99 -3.96 10.28 -2.91
C PRO A 99 -4.73 10.92 -4.09
N GLU A 100 -4.77 12.25 -4.14
CA GLU A 100 -5.46 12.96 -5.23
C GLU A 100 -4.78 12.78 -6.60
N THR A 101 -3.46 12.53 -6.59
CA THR A 101 -2.67 12.28 -7.80
C THR A 101 -1.80 11.03 -7.66
N ASP A 102 -1.47 10.40 -8.79
CA ASP A 102 -0.54 9.29 -8.87
C ASP A 102 0.94 9.74 -8.83
N LEU A 103 1.87 8.79 -8.99
CA LEU A 103 3.31 9.07 -8.95
C LEU A 103 3.80 10.02 -10.07
N MET A 104 3.05 10.12 -11.17
CA MET A 104 3.34 11.00 -12.31
C MET A 104 2.59 12.36 -12.22
N GLY A 105 1.82 12.58 -11.15
CA GLY A 105 0.97 13.76 -10.99
C GLY A 105 -0.37 13.67 -11.72
N THR A 106 -0.73 12.50 -12.27
CA THR A 106 -2.03 12.26 -12.90
C THR A 106 -3.12 12.27 -11.84
N THR A 107 -4.18 13.06 -12.05
CA THR A 107 -5.32 13.13 -11.12
C THR A 107 -6.05 11.78 -11.06
N ARG A 108 -6.51 11.39 -9.87
CA ARG A 108 -7.32 10.18 -9.67
C ARG A 108 -8.79 10.53 -9.41
N PRO A 109 -9.77 9.83 -10.01
CA PRO A 109 -9.61 8.82 -11.06
C PRO A 109 -9.54 9.42 -12.47
N GLN A 110 -8.89 8.73 -13.41
CA GLN A 110 -9.02 9.01 -14.86
C GLN A 110 -10.14 8.20 -15.51
N GLY A 111 -10.57 7.11 -14.87
CA GLY A 111 -11.63 6.22 -15.33
C GLY A 111 -12.89 6.28 -14.45
N ALA A 112 -13.59 5.15 -14.36
CA ALA A 112 -14.78 4.99 -13.53
C ALA A 112 -14.45 4.91 -12.03
N ALA A 113 -13.26 4.47 -11.66
CA ALA A 113 -12.76 4.41 -10.29
C ALA A 113 -11.24 4.61 -10.26
N VAL A 114 -10.68 4.73 -9.06
CA VAL A 114 -9.22 4.83 -8.89
C VAL A 114 -8.58 3.52 -9.34
N ASP A 115 -7.43 3.58 -9.99
CA ASP A 115 -6.65 2.39 -10.28
C ASP A 115 -5.88 1.92 -9.04
N ILE A 116 -5.85 0.60 -8.83
CA ILE A 116 -5.04 0.01 -7.76
C ILE A 116 -3.56 0.15 -8.11
N GLY A 117 -2.76 0.69 -7.18
CA GLY A 117 -1.31 0.83 -7.33
C GLY A 117 -0.86 2.28 -7.46
N ALA A 118 0.41 2.47 -7.84
CA ALA A 118 1.09 3.76 -7.84
C ALA A 118 0.78 4.66 -9.05
N TYR A 119 0.24 4.08 -10.12
CA TYR A 119 -0.04 4.75 -11.39
C TYR A 119 -1.52 4.70 -11.73
N GLU A 120 -2.03 5.80 -12.27
CA GLU A 120 -3.39 5.92 -12.80
C GLU A 120 -3.33 5.89 -14.33
N ARG A 121 -4.10 5.00 -14.94
CA ARG A 121 -4.12 4.83 -16.39
C ARG A 121 -5.21 5.69 -17.02
N CYS A 122 -4.83 6.53 -17.98
CA CYS A 122 -5.77 7.19 -18.89
C CYS A 122 -5.81 6.51 -20.27
N THR A 123 -6.98 6.51 -20.93
CA THR A 123 -7.13 5.99 -22.31
C THR A 123 -6.91 7.07 -23.39
N GLY A 124 -6.30 8.19 -23.02
CA GLY A 124 -6.10 9.38 -23.87
C GLY A 124 -5.12 10.36 -23.23
N THR A 125 -5.42 11.66 -23.30
CA THR A 125 -4.66 12.66 -22.55
C THR A 125 -5.00 12.54 -21.06
N CYS A 126 -4.00 12.27 -20.23
CA CYS A 126 -4.13 12.27 -18.79
C CYS A 126 -4.41 13.69 -18.29
N THR A 127 -5.34 13.82 -17.35
CA THR A 127 -5.56 15.08 -16.61
C THR A 127 -4.68 15.08 -15.37
N GLY A 128 -3.95 16.17 -15.15
CA GLY A 128 -2.87 16.17 -14.19
C GLY A 128 -1.66 15.42 -14.75
N GLY A 129 -0.47 15.89 -14.38
CA GLY A 129 0.78 15.48 -14.97
C GLY A 129 1.71 16.67 -14.91
N GLY A 130 2.48 16.75 -13.84
CA GLY A 130 3.65 17.62 -13.87
C GLY A 130 4.64 16.91 -14.75
N ASP A 131 4.73 17.30 -16.02
CA ASP A 131 5.92 17.02 -16.81
C ASP A 131 7.07 17.43 -15.91
N GLY A 132 7.93 16.51 -15.46
CA GLY A 132 9.08 16.79 -14.60
C GLY A 132 10.13 17.71 -15.24
N ASN A 133 9.74 18.44 -16.29
CA ASN A 133 10.45 19.50 -16.94
C ASN A 133 9.64 20.79 -16.73
N GLY A 134 10.00 21.57 -15.70
CA GLY A 134 9.55 22.94 -15.50
C GLY A 134 10.05 23.88 -16.60
N GLY A 135 9.60 23.65 -17.83
CA GLY A 135 9.70 24.55 -18.96
C GLY A 135 8.31 24.99 -19.34
N GLY A 136 7.69 25.80 -18.48
CA GLY A 136 6.46 26.51 -18.82
C GLY A 136 6.77 27.51 -19.94
N ASP A 137 6.59 27.09 -21.18
CA ASP A 137 6.38 28.00 -22.30
C ASP A 137 5.00 28.64 -22.10
N GLY A 138 5.04 29.89 -21.65
CA GLY A 138 3.86 30.71 -21.47
C GLY A 138 3.19 30.97 -22.80
N THR A 139 2.09 30.28 -23.07
CA THR A 139 1.07 30.74 -24.02
C THR A 139 -0.31 30.68 -23.39
N GLY A 140 -0.52 31.57 -22.43
CA GLY A 140 -1.86 32.01 -22.05
C GLY A 140 -2.49 32.79 -23.21
N GLY A 141 -3.35 32.12 -23.98
CA GLY A 141 -4.26 32.75 -24.93
C GLY A 141 -5.55 33.15 -24.21
N GLY A 142 -5.60 34.39 -23.72
CA GLY A 142 -6.78 34.96 -23.06
C GLY A 142 -7.78 35.62 -24.01
N THR A 143 -9.05 35.64 -23.59
CA THR A 143 -10.08 36.68 -23.85
C THR A 143 -11.03 36.68 -22.64
N GLY A 144 -10.83 37.52 -21.61
CA GLY A 144 -11.51 38.82 -21.39
C GLY A 144 -12.77 38.63 -20.52
N SER A 145 -13.12 39.38 -19.46
CA SER A 145 -12.66 40.63 -18.84
C SER A 145 -13.25 40.69 -17.41
N GLY A 146 -12.61 41.39 -16.46
CA GLY A 146 -13.21 41.63 -15.13
C GLY A 146 -12.24 42.13 -14.04
N ASP A 147 -11.70 43.33 -14.24
CA ASP A 147 -11.39 44.41 -13.28
C ASP A 147 -11.05 44.13 -11.79
N GLY A 148 -9.87 44.63 -11.38
CA GLY A 148 -9.55 45.19 -10.05
C GLY A 148 -8.96 44.19 -9.05
N SER A 149 -7.80 44.40 -8.42
CA SER A 149 -7.07 45.64 -8.15
C SER A 149 -5.64 45.34 -7.71
N ASP A 150 -4.71 46.17 -8.17
CA ASP A 150 -3.30 46.22 -7.81
C ASP A 150 -3.04 46.38 -6.31
N THR A 151 -2.07 45.63 -5.80
CA THR A 151 -1.00 46.18 -4.96
C THR A 151 0.32 45.58 -5.42
N GLY A 152 1.12 46.38 -6.15
CA GLY A 152 2.57 46.18 -6.28
C GLY A 152 3.24 46.25 -4.89
N SER A 153 4.51 45.92 -4.71
CA SER A 153 5.66 45.83 -5.60
C SER A 153 6.69 44.94 -4.86
N ASP A 154 7.79 44.39 -5.36
CA ASP A 154 8.84 44.95 -6.20
C ASP A 154 9.70 43.82 -6.77
N SER A 155 10.21 44.12 -7.96
CA SER A 155 11.20 43.40 -8.75
C SER A 155 12.55 43.25 -8.03
N GLY A 156 13.18 42.09 -8.17
CA GLY A 156 14.55 41.87 -7.72
C GLY A 156 15.17 40.62 -8.35
N SER A 157 15.42 40.67 -9.65
CA SER A 157 16.30 39.71 -10.33
C SER A 157 17.73 39.93 -9.83
N GLY A 158 18.27 38.97 -9.10
CA GLY A 158 19.67 38.92 -8.68
C GLY A 158 20.19 37.50 -8.85
N SER A 159 20.79 37.24 -10.01
CA SER A 159 21.68 36.12 -10.21
C SER A 159 22.99 36.40 -9.46
N ASP A 160 23.24 35.67 -8.37
CA ASP A 160 24.55 35.65 -7.73
C ASP A 160 25.10 34.22 -7.70
N SER A 161 26.07 33.99 -8.58
CA SER A 161 27.07 32.94 -8.42
C SER A 161 28.03 33.38 -7.31
N GLY A 162 28.00 32.68 -6.18
CA GLY A 162 28.89 32.96 -5.06
C GLY A 162 29.18 31.73 -4.23
N ASP A 163 30.32 31.11 -4.49
CA ASP A 163 31.03 30.26 -3.53
C ASP A 163 31.22 31.04 -2.21
N GLY A 164 30.94 30.39 -1.08
CA GLY A 164 31.18 30.96 0.25
C GLY A 164 30.34 30.30 1.33
N GLY A 165 30.66 29.05 1.66
CA GLY A 165 30.07 28.39 2.83
C GLY A 165 30.43 29.11 4.14
N PRO A 166 29.51 29.18 5.11
CA PRO A 166 29.86 29.33 6.50
C PRO A 166 29.97 27.94 7.16
N ASP A 167 31.14 27.73 7.75
CA ASP A 167 31.45 26.84 8.87
C ASP A 167 30.26 26.75 9.85
N TYR A 168 29.55 25.61 9.82
CA TYR A 168 28.63 25.21 10.86
C TYR A 168 29.41 24.39 11.90
N SER A 169 30.04 25.11 12.81
CA SER A 169 30.47 24.58 14.11
C SER A 169 29.24 24.33 14.98
N GLY A 170 28.60 23.17 14.78
CA GLY A 170 27.57 22.60 15.65
C GLY A 170 28.09 21.33 16.33
N PRO A 171 27.72 21.06 17.60
CA PRO A 171 28.28 19.95 18.35
C PRO A 171 27.92 18.61 17.69
N GLU A 172 28.92 17.75 17.60
CA GLU A 172 28.83 16.35 17.19
C GLU A 172 27.68 15.68 17.96
N VAL A 173 26.65 15.23 17.25
CA VAL A 173 25.68 14.28 17.79
C VAL A 173 26.32 12.91 17.60
N ASP A 174 26.70 12.30 18.73
CA ASP A 174 27.29 10.98 18.77
C ASP A 174 26.39 9.97 18.05
N ASP A 175 26.96 9.27 17.08
CA ASP A 175 26.37 8.10 16.41
C ASP A 175 26.15 6.96 17.43
N ALA A 176 25.07 7.05 18.22
CA ALA A 176 24.53 5.91 18.94
C ALA A 176 23.67 5.08 17.97
N ALA A 177 24.36 4.42 17.04
CA ALA A 177 23.80 3.41 16.18
C ALA A 177 23.10 2.34 17.03
N ALA A 178 21.87 2.05 16.61
CA ALA A 178 21.00 1.02 17.14
C ALA A 178 21.70 -0.35 17.18
N GLY A 179 22.16 -0.75 18.37
CA GLY A 179 22.49 -2.12 18.69
C GLY A 179 21.25 -2.86 19.19
N CYS A 180 20.75 -3.81 18.41
CA CYS A 180 19.74 -4.77 18.85
C CYS A 180 20.28 -5.56 20.06
N ASN A 181 19.84 -5.25 21.28
CA ASN A 181 20.12 -6.08 22.44
C ASN A 181 19.08 -7.21 22.52
N ALA A 182 19.49 -8.42 22.11
CA ALA A 182 18.76 -9.65 22.36
C ALA A 182 18.86 -9.99 23.86
N GLY A 183 17.88 -9.55 24.65
CA GLY A 183 17.80 -9.81 26.08
C GLY A 183 16.63 -10.74 26.44
N GLY A 184 16.97 -11.93 26.94
CA GLY A 184 16.21 -12.56 28.03
C GLY A 184 15.18 -13.63 27.64
N ALA A 185 15.62 -14.89 27.67
CA ALA A 185 14.74 -16.03 27.88
C ALA A 185 14.03 -15.92 29.25
N GLY A 186 12.70 -15.99 29.25
CA GLY A 186 11.87 -16.05 30.45
C GLY A 186 10.80 -17.11 30.30
N SER A 187 11.09 -18.31 30.78
CA SER A 187 10.18 -19.45 30.83
C SER A 187 8.97 -19.16 31.74
N GLY A 188 7.78 -19.06 31.16
CA GLY A 188 6.51 -18.99 31.89
C GLY A 188 5.68 -20.25 31.69
N LEU A 189 5.84 -21.20 32.61
CA LEU A 189 5.00 -22.39 32.73
C LEU A 189 3.60 -21.98 33.22
N ILE A 190 2.55 -22.17 32.41
CA ILE A 190 1.16 -22.10 32.89
C ILE A 190 0.47 -23.43 32.62
N LEU A 191 0.12 -24.11 33.71
CA LEU A 191 -0.72 -25.31 33.76
C LEU A 191 -2.12 -25.02 33.19
N ALA A 192 -2.63 -25.93 32.38
CA ALA A 192 -4.06 -26.12 32.22
C ALA A 192 -4.40 -27.63 32.23
N LEU A 193 -5.00 -28.07 33.34
CA LEU A 193 -5.67 -29.37 33.44
C LEU A 193 -6.90 -29.37 32.51
N GLY A 194 -6.95 -30.31 31.56
CA GLY A 194 -8.11 -30.59 30.74
C GLY A 194 -8.61 -32.02 30.98
N VAL A 195 -9.78 -32.12 31.63
CA VAL A 195 -10.49 -33.36 31.95
C VAL A 195 -10.97 -34.07 30.67
N PHE A 196 -10.63 -35.35 30.50
CA PHE A 196 -11.20 -36.21 29.45
C PHE A 196 -12.57 -36.73 29.91
N GLY A 197 -13.65 -36.18 29.33
CA GLY A 197 -14.99 -36.76 29.39
C GLY A 197 -15.21 -37.73 28.22
N ALA A 198 -15.18 -39.03 28.48
CA ALA A 198 -15.55 -40.05 27.51
C ALA A 198 -17.07 -40.29 27.55
N GLY A 199 -17.81 -39.72 26.59
CA GLY A 199 -19.19 -40.06 26.32
C GLY A 199 -19.29 -41.12 25.22
N ALA A 200 -19.49 -42.39 25.60
CA ALA A 200 -19.80 -43.46 24.66
C ALA A 200 -21.32 -43.72 24.65
N ALA A 201 -21.97 -43.24 23.60
CA ALA A 201 -23.36 -43.56 23.28
C ALA A 201 -23.47 -45.00 22.75
N MET A 202 -24.27 -45.85 23.39
CA MET A 202 -24.60 -47.17 22.86
C MET A 202 -26.11 -47.27 22.62
N GLY A 203 -26.53 -46.86 21.42
CA GLY A 203 -27.84 -47.17 20.86
C GLY A 203 -27.71 -48.28 19.83
N ARG A 204 -28.17 -49.49 20.14
CA ARG A 204 -28.43 -50.52 19.11
C ARG A 204 -29.92 -50.89 19.09
N ARG A 205 -30.48 -50.66 17.90
CA ARG A 205 -31.87 -50.82 17.49
C ARG A 205 -32.32 -52.28 17.65
N LYS A 206 -33.51 -52.48 18.25
CA LYS A 206 -34.29 -53.72 18.11
C LYS A 206 -34.79 -53.82 16.67
N SER A 207 -34.31 -54.81 15.92
CA SER A 207 -34.94 -55.23 14.67
C SER A 207 -36.11 -56.17 15.00
N ARG A 208 -37.31 -55.81 14.52
CA ARG A 208 -38.48 -56.69 14.50
C ARG A 208 -38.34 -57.67 13.33
N ARG A 209 -38.52 -58.96 13.58
CA ARG A 209 -39.28 -59.92 12.79
C ARG A 209 -39.45 -61.20 13.59
#